data_AF-A0A9E3KSY2-F1
#
_entry.id   AF-A0A9E3KSY2-F1
#
_cell.length_a   1.000
_cell.length_b   1.000
_cell.length_c   1.000
_cell.angle_alpha   90.00
_cell.angle_beta   90.00
_cell.angle_gamma   90.00
#
_symmetry.space_group_name_H-M   'P 1'
#
loop_
_entity.id
_entity.type
_entity.pdbx_description
1 polymer ?
#
loop_
_entity_poly.entity_id
_entity_poly.type
_entity_poly.pdbx_seq_one_letter_code
_entity_poly.pdbx_strand_id
1 'polypeptide(L)' 'MELLTPGFGLIIFQALILVPIVLFLVAVFMLLMNSKIDPTKKIIWLVGITLVPVLGPILLFMSYRKLSNA' A
#
# COMPACT_ATOMS: atom_id res chain seq x y z
N MET A 1 10.17 34.48 -1.07
CA MET A 1 9.95 33.16 -0.44
C MET A 1 11.16 32.31 -0.78
N GLU A 2 11.94 31.89 0.21
CA GLU A 2 13.04 30.94 -0.03
C GLU A 2 12.43 29.67 -0.60
N LEU A 3 12.92 29.24 -1.76
CA LEU A 3 12.59 27.93 -2.31
C LEU A 3 13.17 26.89 -1.36
N LEU A 4 12.34 26.43 -0.41
CA LEU A 4 12.60 25.27 0.43
C LEU A 4 12.65 24.05 -0.50
N THR A 5 13.79 23.86 -1.18
CA THR A 5 14.06 22.61 -1.88
C THR A 5 13.96 21.49 -0.85
N PRO A 6 13.01 20.56 -0.99
CA PRO A 6 12.86 19.48 -0.05
C PRO A 6 14.20 18.73 0.04
N GLY A 7 14.68 18.51 1.25
CA GLY A 7 15.92 17.78 1.47
C GLY A 7 15.85 16.42 0.78
N PHE A 8 17.00 15.93 0.29
CA PHE A 8 17.10 14.70 -0.50
C PHE A 8 16.37 13.50 0.14
N GLY A 9 16.41 13.37 1.48
CA GLY A 9 15.69 12.32 2.20
C GLY A 9 14.16 12.41 2.09
N LEU A 10 13.60 13.62 1.99
CA LEU A 10 12.16 13.82 1.87
C LEU A 10 11.65 13.42 0.47
N ILE A 11 12.46 13.66 -0.57
CA ILE A 11 12.19 13.21 -1.93
C ILE A 11 12.15 11.68 -1.99
N ILE A 12 13.15 11.01 -1.40
CA ILE A 12 13.19 9.53 -1.33
C ILE A 12 11.97 9.01 -0.57
N PHE A 13 11.65 9.60 0.57
CA PHE A 13 10.52 9.16 1.38
C PHE A 13 9.19 9.30 0.64
N GLN A 14 8.97 10.41 -0.08
CA GLN A 14 7.80 10.60 -0.93
C GLN A 14 7.75 9.58 -2.07
N ALA A 15 8.88 9.30 -2.73
CA ALA A 15 8.96 8.28 -3.77
C ALA A 15 8.59 6.90 -3.21
N LEU A 16 9.08 6.55 -2.02
CA LEU A 16 8.74 5.29 -1.35
C LEU A 16 7.27 5.18 -0.96
N ILE A 17 6.59 6.28 -0.61
CA ILE A 17 5.14 6.31 -0.37
C ILE A 17 4.35 6.19 -1.68
N LEU A 18 4.85 6.75 -2.77
CA LEU A 18 4.17 6.68 -4.07
C LEU A 18 4.15 5.27 -4.64
N VAL A 19 5.21 4.48 -4.44
CA VAL A 19 5.29 3.08 -4.92
C VAL A 19 4.08 2.22 -4.52
N PRO A 20 3.71 2.09 -3.23
CA PRO A 20 2.56 1.28 -2.83
C PRO A 20 1.23 1.85 -3.35
N ILE A 21 1.10 3.17 -3.51
CA ILE A 21 -0.09 3.80 -4.12
C ILE A 21 -0.22 3.37 -5.59
N VAL A 22 0.87 3.45 -6.35
CA VAL A 22 0.89 3.02 -7.76
C VAL A 22 0.59 1.53 -7.88
N LEU A 23 1.21 0.69 -7.04
CA LEU A 23 0.95 -0.75 -7.03
C LEU A 23 -0.51 -1.08 -6.70
N PHE A 24 -1.12 -0.36 -5.75
CA PHE A 24 -2.54 -0.49 -5.43
C PHE A 24 -3.42 -0.16 -6.64
N LEU A 25 -3.17 0.98 -7.30
CA LEU A 25 -3.94 1.40 -8.47
C LEU A 25 -3.80 0.41 -9.63
N VAL A 26 -2.57 -0.07 -9.90
CA VAL A 26 -2.31 -1.09 -10.92
C VAL A 26 -3.06 -2.39 -10.61
N ALA A 27 -3.04 -2.85 -9.35
CA ALA A 27 -3.75 -4.06 -8.94
C ALA A 27 -5.27 -3.94 -9.13
N VAL A 28 -5.86 -2.80 -8.72
CA VAL A 28 -7.29 -2.52 -8.93
C VAL A 28 -7.62 -2.47 -10.42
N PHE A 29 -6.82 -1.75 -11.21
CA PHE A 29 -7.04 -1.64 -12.65
C PHE A 29 -6.99 -3.02 -13.34
N MET A 30 -5.97 -3.83 -13.04
CA MET A 30 -5.83 -5.19 -13.57
C MET A 30 -7.02 -6.07 -13.17
N LEU A 31 -7.49 -5.98 -11.93
CA LEU A 31 -8.65 -6.74 -11.46
C LEU A 31 -9.93 -6.36 -12.22
N LEU A 32 -10.16 -5.06 -12.42
CA LEU A 32 -11.33 -4.56 -13.13
C LEU A 32 -11.31 -4.98 -14.61
N MET A 33 -10.16 -4.86 -15.27
CA MET A 33 -9.96 -5.24 -16.68
C MET A 33 -9.97 -6.75 -16.91
N ASN A 34 -9.78 -7.57 -15.88
CA ASN A 34 -9.76 -9.01 -16.04
C ASN A 34 -11.17 -9.57 -16.26
N SER A 35 -11.52 -9.91 -17.51
CA SER A 35 -12.82 -10.50 -17.86
C SER A 35 -12.96 -11.97 -17.45
N LYS A 36 -11.87 -12.64 -17.04
CA LYS A 36 -11.87 -14.05 -16.65
C LYS A 36 -12.32 -14.29 -15.19
N ILE A 37 -12.38 -13.23 -14.38
CA ILE A 37 -12.76 -13.32 -12.97
C ILE A 37 -14.25 -13.01 -12.83
N ASP A 38 -14.97 -13.95 -12.22
CA ASP A 38 -16.38 -13.79 -11.87
C ASP A 38 -16.62 -12.51 -11.04
N PRO A 39 -17.71 -11.76 -11.26
CA PRO A 39 -18.00 -10.52 -10.54
C PRO A 39 -17.98 -10.66 -9.02
N THR A 40 -18.51 -11.75 -8.48
CA THR A 40 -18.52 -12.01 -7.03
C THR A 40 -17.10 -12.19 -6.51
N LYS A 41 -16.27 -12.93 -7.27
CA LYS A 41 -14.84 -13.11 -6.94
C LYS A 41 -14.06 -11.81 -7.06
N LYS A 42 -14.40 -10.92 -7.99
CA LYS A 42 -13.79 -9.59 -8.08
C LYS A 42 -14.00 -8.77 -6.82
N ILE A 43 -15.19 -8.84 -6.20
CA ILE A 43 -15.47 -8.12 -4.95
C ILE A 43 -14.53 -8.61 -3.83
N ILE A 44 -14.37 -9.92 -3.69
CA ILE A 44 -13.46 -10.51 -2.68
C ILE A 44 -12.01 -10.04 -2.92
N TRP A 45 -11.55 -10.05 -4.17
CA TRP A 45 -10.21 -9.58 -4.52
C TRP A 45 -10.04 -8.08 -4.28
N LEU A 46 -11.05 -7.27 -4.54
CA LEU A 46 -11.01 -5.82 -4.31
C LEU A 46 -10.89 -5.51 -2.81
N VAL A 47 -11.64 -6.23 -1.97
CA VAL A 47 -11.50 -6.15 -0.50
C VAL A 47 -10.08 -6.54 -0.09
N GLY A 48 -9.56 -7.64 -0.62
CA GLY A 48 -8.19 -8.08 -0.37
C GLY A 48 -7.15 -7.01 -0.71
N ILE A 49 -7.18 -6.49 -1.94
CA ILE A 49 -6.25 -5.44 -2.43
C ILE A 49 -6.32 -4.17 -1.55
N THR A 50 -7.51 -3.80 -1.08
CA THR A 50 -7.71 -2.63 -0.19
C THR A 50 -7.10 -2.83 1.19
N LEU A 51 -7.08 -4.07 1.69
CA LEU A 51 -6.53 -4.38 3.01
C LEU A 51 -5.01 -4.58 3.00
N VAL A 52 -4.39 -4.95 1.86
CA VAL A 52 -2.93 -5.13 1.73
C VAL A 52 -2.09 -3.97 2.32
N PRO A 53 -2.34 -2.69 2.00
CA PRO A 53 -1.55 -1.58 2.55
C PRO A 53 -1.72 -1.40 4.06
N VAL A 54 -2.76 -1.97 4.67
CA VAL A 54 -3.02 -1.91 6.12
C VAL A 54 -2.37 -3.09 6.85
N LEU A 55 -2.28 -4.26 6.21
CA LEU A 55 -1.72 -5.47 6.82
C LEU A 55 -0.23 -5.31 7.18
N GLY A 56 0.57 -4.65 6.33
CA GLY A 56 1.99 -4.39 6.61
C GLY A 56 2.21 -3.64 7.92
N PRO A 57 1.61 -2.45 8.12
CA PRO A 57 1.64 -1.73 9.39
C PRO A 57 1.17 -2.56 10.59
N ILE A 58 0.06 -3.30 10.45
CA ILE A 58 -0.45 -4.16 11.54
C ILE A 58 0.60 -5.19 11.96
N LEU A 59 1.21 -5.90 11.01
CA LEU A 59 2.25 -6.90 11.30
C LEU A 59 3.49 -6.29 11.95
N LEU A 60 3.85 -5.07 11.54
CA LEU A 60 4.93 -4.32 12.15
C LEU A 60 4.61 -3.98 13.62
N PHE A 61 3.44 -3.41 13.90
CA PHE A 61 3.01 -3.08 15.27
C PHE A 61 2.92 -4.33 16.17
N MET A 62 2.44 -5.46 15.64
CA MET A 62 2.42 -6.72 16.37
C MET A 62 3.84 -7.19 16.73
N SER A 63 4.78 -7.07 15.79
CA SER A 63 6.20 -7.42 16.01
C SER A 63 6.83 -6.54 17.10
N TYR A 64 6.60 -5.23 17.06
CA TYR A 64 7.09 -4.31 18.09
C TYR A 64 6.49 -4.59 19.48
N ARG A 65 5.19 -4.90 19.56
CA ARG A 65 4.53 -5.27 20.82
C ARG A 65 5.09 -6.57 21.40
N LYS A 66 5.46 -7.53 20.55
CA LYS A 66 6.10 -8.78 20.98
C LYS A 66 7.51 -8.54 21.55
N LEU A 67 8.31 -7.68 20.91
CA LEU A 67 9.63 -7.27 21.40
C LEU A 67 9.57 -6.45 22.68
N SER A 68 8.54 -5.60 22.85
CA SER A 68 8.37 -4.78 24.06
C SER A 68 7.92 -5.57 25.30
N ASN A 69 7.37 -6.77 25.11
CA ASN A 69 6.89 -7.64 26.19
C ASN A 69 7.82 -8.83 26.47
N ALA A 70 9.00 -8.88 25.82
CA ALA A 70 10.03 -9.90 26.00
C ALA A 70 11.23 -9.30 26.74
#